data_AF-A0A382QAN7-F1
#
_entry.id   AF-A0A382QAN7-F1
#
_cell.length_a   1.000
_cell.length_b   1.000
_cell.length_c   1.000
_cell.angle_alpha   90.00
_cell.angle_beta   90.00
_cell.angle_gamma   90.00
#
_symmetry.space_group_name_H-M   'P 1'
#
loop_
_entity.id
_entity.type
_entity.pdbx_description
1 polymer ?
#
loop_
_entity_poly.entity_id
_entity_poly.type
_entity_poly.pdbx_seq_one_letter_code
_entity_poly.pdbx_strand_id
1 'polypeptide(L)'
;VLSHKPWNPESLLWLGCSLMLTLGLGAAFVGLFENGSVAQRVANVTVLPIAIFISIIVWFEVNRRFYQSPIPLADTFGFNRNKTGRCLLLGLATGFMLVLVAYELALLSNRLIEVLGEDPVLASLDVDNDDMISVEEIRNADKSLATLDTDGDGKLSNEEIMAKAKLFGADSGLVALDVNKDGVISIEEIQNAEKNLVTLDKDNDGKLSGEEMTTKAKPQELVVFIADLITKEEYGALLFFVLMAVVVAPIAEELLFRGILYPAIKQIGHPRLAVIGTALLFALFHVNLLTFASLTVVALVLIVLYEKTDNLIAPIIAHAIFNTSNVA
;
A
#
# COMPACT_ATOMS: atom_id res chain seq x y z
N VAL A 1 -27.35 -9.80 -6.38
CA VAL A 1 -28.28 -8.69 -6.70
C VAL A 1 -28.51 -7.95 -5.40
N LEU A 2 -27.87 -6.79 -5.26
CA LEU A 2 -28.03 -5.92 -4.10
C LEU A 2 -29.48 -5.42 -4.02
N SER A 3 -30.05 -5.32 -2.82
CA SER A 3 -31.36 -4.70 -2.64
C SER A 3 -31.31 -3.21 -3.01
N HIS A 4 -32.44 -2.69 -3.47
CA HIS A 4 -32.63 -1.26 -3.65
C HIS A 4 -32.46 -0.55 -2.30
N LYS A 5 -31.73 0.57 -2.27
CA LYS A 5 -31.48 1.33 -1.04
C LYS A 5 -32.48 2.47 -0.90
N PRO A 6 -32.99 2.75 0.31
CA PRO A 6 -34.19 3.59 0.48
C PRO A 6 -33.93 5.10 0.47
N TRP A 7 -32.88 5.60 -0.20
CA TRP A 7 -32.48 7.02 -0.16
C TRP A 7 -32.68 7.73 -1.50
N ASN A 8 -32.83 9.06 -1.46
CA ASN A 8 -32.98 9.90 -2.65
C ASN A 8 -31.60 10.21 -3.26
N PRO A 9 -31.35 10.01 -4.58
CA PRO A 9 -30.03 10.25 -5.17
C PRO A 9 -29.50 11.66 -4.95
N GLU A 10 -30.36 12.68 -5.05
CA GLU A 10 -29.99 14.09 -4.80
C GLU A 10 -29.48 14.34 -3.37
N SER A 11 -29.95 13.53 -2.40
CA SER A 11 -29.51 13.68 -1.01
C SER A 11 -28.02 13.39 -0.82
N LEU A 12 -27.38 12.66 -1.74
CA LEU A 12 -25.94 12.37 -1.70
C LEU A 12 -25.08 13.63 -1.91
N LEU A 13 -25.63 14.68 -2.52
CA LEU A 13 -24.94 15.97 -2.60
C LEU A 13 -24.69 16.55 -1.20
N TRP A 14 -25.64 16.38 -0.28
CA TRP A 14 -25.49 16.82 1.11
C TRP A 14 -24.44 16.02 1.87
N LEU A 15 -24.35 14.71 1.60
CA LEU A 15 -23.28 13.88 2.13
C LEU A 15 -21.91 14.37 1.63
N GLY A 16 -21.77 14.62 0.33
CA GLY A 16 -20.53 15.13 -0.26
C GLY A 16 -20.13 16.49 0.30
N CYS A 17 -21.06 17.46 0.31
CA CYS A 17 -20.80 18.81 0.85
C CYS A 17 -20.43 18.77 2.34
N SER A 18 -21.17 18.01 3.16
CA SER A 18 -20.84 17.86 4.57
C SER A 18 -19.47 17.20 4.78
N LEU A 19 -19.11 16.21 3.97
CA LEU A 19 -17.80 15.54 4.02
C LEU A 19 -16.66 16.51 3.69
N MET A 20 -16.81 17.32 2.64
CA MET A 20 -15.79 18.32 2.29
C MET A 20 -15.62 19.37 3.38
N LEU A 21 -16.71 19.84 3.97
CA LEU A 21 -16.67 20.81 5.07
C LEU A 21 -16.02 20.24 6.32
N THR A 22 -16.38 19.03 6.74
CA THR A 22 -15.82 18.39 7.93
C THR A 22 -14.35 18.02 7.75
N LEU A 23 -13.95 17.57 6.55
CA LEU A 23 -12.54 17.36 6.21
C LEU A 23 -11.74 18.68 6.25
N GLY A 24 -12.27 19.76 5.68
CA GLY A 24 -11.61 21.07 5.69
C GLY A 24 -11.41 21.62 7.10
N LEU A 25 -12.43 21.52 7.95
CA LEU A 25 -12.33 21.89 9.36
C LEU A 25 -11.37 20.99 10.14
N GLY A 26 -11.39 19.69 9.87
CA GLY A 26 -10.48 18.72 10.48
C GLY A 26 -9.02 19.00 10.11
N ALA A 27 -8.74 19.31 8.85
CA ALA A 27 -7.40 19.68 8.38
C ALA A 27 -6.91 20.99 9.03
N ALA A 28 -7.79 21.99 9.17
CA ALA A 28 -7.46 23.22 9.89
C ALA A 28 -7.15 22.96 11.37
N PHE A 29 -7.90 22.06 12.01
CA PHE A 29 -7.67 21.65 13.40
C PHE A 29 -6.34 20.89 13.56
N VAL A 30 -6.01 19.98 12.65
CA VAL A 30 -4.69 19.30 12.62
C VAL A 30 -3.55 20.31 12.55
N GLY A 31 -3.72 21.38 11.75
CA GLY A 31 -2.72 22.44 11.59
C GLY A 31 -2.42 23.26 12.85
N LEU A 32 -3.19 23.08 13.94
CA LEU A 32 -2.94 23.70 15.24
C LEU A 32 -1.86 22.98 16.06
N PHE A 33 -1.51 21.74 15.70
CA PHE A 33 -0.52 20.93 16.41
C PHE A 33 0.88 21.09 15.83
N GLU A 34 1.89 20.92 16.67
CA GLU A 34 3.30 20.93 16.24
C GLU A 34 3.58 19.81 15.23
N ASN A 35 4.34 20.14 14.19
CA ASN A 35 4.66 19.22 13.11
C ASN A 35 5.44 18.01 13.62
N GLY A 36 4.95 16.81 13.27
CA GLY A 36 5.55 15.53 13.66
C GLY A 36 5.18 15.06 15.07
N SER A 37 4.47 15.87 15.87
CA SER A 37 4.04 15.49 17.21
C SER A 37 3.04 14.32 17.20
N VAL A 38 2.99 13.55 18.29
CA VAL A 38 2.00 12.49 18.50
C VAL A 38 0.57 13.04 18.37
N ALA A 39 0.31 14.23 18.92
CA ALA A 39 -0.99 14.89 18.84
C ALA A 39 -1.41 15.19 17.38
N GLN A 40 -0.49 15.68 16.54
CA GLN A 40 -0.76 15.90 15.13
C GLN A 40 -1.07 14.58 14.40
N ARG A 41 -0.32 13.51 14.67
CA ARG A 41 -0.53 12.19 14.05
C ARG A 41 -1.87 11.57 14.47
N VAL A 42 -2.22 11.67 15.75
CA VAL A 42 -3.53 11.25 16.28
C VAL A 42 -4.65 12.02 15.57
N ALA A 43 -4.51 13.35 15.45
CA ALA A 43 -5.48 14.17 14.75
C ALA A 43 -5.61 13.74 13.27
N ASN A 44 -4.49 13.57 12.56
CA ASN A 44 -4.47 13.13 11.15
C ASN A 44 -5.25 11.83 10.91
N VAL A 45 -5.00 10.79 11.71
CA VAL A 45 -5.67 9.48 11.57
C VAL A 45 -7.16 9.56 11.93
N THR A 46 -7.56 10.54 12.74
CA THR A 46 -8.93 10.67 13.23
C THR A 46 -9.83 11.49 12.30
N VAL A 47 -9.28 12.46 11.56
CA VAL A 47 -10.07 13.41 10.76
C VAL A 47 -11.00 12.71 9.78
N LEU A 48 -10.49 11.76 8.99
CA LEU A 48 -11.29 11.12 7.93
C LEU A 48 -12.47 10.29 8.50
N PRO A 49 -12.28 9.36 9.46
CA PRO A 49 -13.41 8.63 10.04
C PRO A 49 -14.44 9.54 10.70
N ILE A 50 -14.00 10.56 11.45
CA ILE A 50 -14.93 11.53 12.05
C ILE A 50 -15.73 12.27 10.98
N ALA A 51 -15.06 12.74 9.92
CA ALA A 51 -15.71 13.43 8.82
C ALA A 51 -16.77 12.54 8.17
N ILE A 52 -16.47 11.26 7.91
CA ILE A 52 -17.42 10.28 7.38
C ILE A 52 -18.62 10.11 8.31
N PHE A 53 -18.41 9.89 9.61
CA PHE A 53 -19.51 9.69 10.56
C PHE A 53 -20.42 10.91 10.69
N ILE A 54 -19.83 12.12 10.80
CA ILE A 54 -20.60 13.37 10.84
C ILE A 54 -21.42 13.52 9.57
N SER A 55 -20.82 13.29 8.40
CA SER A 55 -21.51 13.44 7.11
C SER A 55 -22.66 12.45 6.97
N ILE A 56 -22.50 11.20 7.43
CA ILE A 56 -23.58 10.21 7.46
C ILE A 56 -24.71 10.69 8.37
N ILE A 57 -24.41 11.19 9.57
CA ILE A 57 -25.43 11.72 10.49
C ILE A 57 -26.21 12.88 9.85
N VAL A 58 -25.50 13.83 9.24
CA VAL A 58 -26.10 14.96 8.52
C VAL A 58 -26.98 14.46 7.37
N TRP A 59 -26.50 13.48 6.60
CA TRP A 59 -27.22 12.93 5.46
C TRP A 59 -28.52 12.22 5.86
N PHE A 60 -28.52 11.47 6.97
CA PHE A 60 -29.73 10.87 7.53
C PHE A 60 -30.74 11.95 7.96
N GLU A 61 -30.25 13.00 8.61
CA GLU A 61 -31.09 14.10 9.07
C GLU A 61 -31.69 14.90 7.91
N VAL A 62 -30.93 15.09 6.83
CA VAL A 62 -31.40 15.73 5.61
C VAL A 62 -32.51 14.90 4.94
N ASN A 63 -32.32 13.58 4.82
CA ASN A 63 -33.35 12.70 4.27
C ASN A 63 -34.63 12.73 5.10
N ARG A 64 -34.51 12.78 6.43
CA ARG A 64 -35.65 12.88 7.34
C ARG A 64 -36.38 14.22 7.23
N ARG A 65 -35.66 15.35 7.23
CA ARG A 65 -36.26 16.69 7.32
C ARG A 65 -36.67 17.28 5.98
N PHE A 66 -35.80 17.19 4.97
CA PHE A 66 -36.00 17.85 3.68
C PHE A 66 -36.71 16.94 2.68
N TYR A 67 -36.25 15.70 2.57
CA TYR A 67 -36.83 14.74 1.63
C TYR A 67 -38.04 13.99 2.19
N GLN A 68 -38.36 14.17 3.48
CA GLN A 68 -39.46 13.49 4.17
C GLN A 68 -39.43 11.95 4.00
N SER A 69 -38.23 11.40 3.81
CA SER A 69 -37.97 10.00 3.52
C SER A 69 -36.99 9.46 4.56
N PRO A 70 -37.44 9.17 5.79
CA PRO A 70 -36.57 8.63 6.83
C PRO A 70 -36.00 7.28 6.39
N ILE A 71 -34.67 7.18 6.32
CA ILE A 71 -33.97 5.96 5.92
C ILE A 71 -33.45 5.21 7.14
N PRO A 72 -33.91 3.98 7.42
CA PRO A 72 -33.42 3.20 8.55
C PRO A 72 -31.96 2.76 8.32
N LEU A 73 -31.14 2.82 9.37
CA LEU A 73 -29.73 2.41 9.32
C LEU A 73 -29.57 0.98 8.79
N ALA A 74 -30.43 0.08 9.27
CA ALA A 74 -30.40 -1.32 8.87
C ALA A 74 -30.73 -1.53 7.39
N ASP A 75 -31.63 -0.74 6.82
CA ASP A 75 -32.03 -0.88 5.41
C ASP A 75 -31.00 -0.22 4.49
N THR A 76 -30.46 0.94 4.90
CA THR A 76 -29.37 1.62 4.17
C THR A 76 -28.14 0.73 4.03
N PHE A 77 -27.72 0.09 5.12
CA PHE A 77 -26.46 -0.66 5.17
C PHE A 77 -26.63 -2.19 5.12
N GLY A 78 -27.87 -2.68 5.06
CA GLY A 78 -28.19 -4.10 4.97
C GLY A 78 -27.97 -4.87 6.28
N PHE A 79 -28.01 -4.22 7.45
CA PHE A 79 -27.84 -4.86 8.75
C PHE A 79 -29.07 -5.72 9.11
N ASN A 80 -29.12 -6.92 8.54
CA ASN A 80 -30.19 -7.88 8.79
C ASN A 80 -29.79 -8.89 9.87
N ARG A 81 -30.47 -8.86 11.03
CA ARG A 81 -30.22 -9.75 12.19
C ARG A 81 -30.28 -11.24 11.84
N ASN A 82 -31.12 -11.63 10.89
CA ASN A 82 -31.29 -13.04 10.48
C ASN A 82 -30.10 -13.54 9.64
N LYS A 83 -29.29 -12.64 9.07
CA LYS A 83 -28.11 -12.97 8.27
C LYS A 83 -26.80 -12.77 9.03
N THR A 84 -26.83 -12.21 10.25
CA THR A 84 -25.63 -11.82 11.00
C THR A 84 -24.61 -12.95 11.11
N GLY A 85 -25.00 -14.13 11.60
CA GLY A 85 -24.07 -15.26 11.76
C GLY A 85 -23.41 -15.70 10.45
N ARG A 86 -24.18 -15.77 9.36
CA ARG A 86 -23.65 -16.08 8.03
C ARG A 86 -22.71 -14.99 7.51
N CYS A 87 -23.02 -13.72 7.74
CA CYS A 87 -22.18 -12.60 7.31
C CYS A 87 -20.87 -12.56 8.09
N LEU A 88 -20.90 -12.83 9.40
CA LEU A 88 -19.70 -12.98 10.23
C LEU A 88 -18.82 -14.12 9.70
N LEU A 89 -19.40 -15.31 9.46
CA LEU A 89 -18.65 -16.45 8.95
C LEU A 89 -18.04 -16.20 7.57
N LEU A 90 -18.80 -15.62 6.64
CA LEU A 90 -18.30 -15.27 5.30
C LEU A 90 -17.24 -14.17 5.36
N GLY A 91 -17.41 -13.18 6.25
CA GLY A 91 -16.43 -12.13 6.49
C GLY A 91 -15.13 -12.71 7.03
N LEU A 92 -15.20 -13.57 8.05
CA LEU A 92 -14.04 -14.27 8.62
C LEU A 92 -13.31 -15.09 7.56
N ALA A 93 -14.02 -15.96 6.86
CA ALA A 93 -13.44 -16.82 5.82
C ALA A 93 -12.80 -16.01 4.69
N THR A 94 -13.46 -14.94 4.23
CA THR A 94 -12.92 -14.09 3.16
C THR A 94 -11.69 -13.31 3.64
N GLY A 95 -11.72 -12.78 4.87
CA GLY A 95 -10.59 -12.09 5.48
C GLY A 95 -9.35 -13.00 5.57
N PHE A 96 -9.49 -14.19 6.13
CA PHE A 96 -8.38 -15.15 6.20
C PHE A 96 -7.85 -15.55 4.81
N MET A 97 -8.73 -15.75 3.84
CA MET A 97 -8.31 -16.04 2.46
C MET A 97 -7.52 -14.89 1.85
N LEU A 98 -7.92 -13.63 2.09
CA LEU A 98 -7.17 -12.46 1.63
C LEU A 98 -5.77 -12.39 2.26
N VAL A 99 -5.66 -12.67 3.56
CA VAL A 99 -4.37 -12.73 4.27
C VAL A 99 -3.47 -13.82 3.69
N LEU A 100 -4.01 -15.02 3.48
CA LEU A 100 -3.25 -16.14 2.91
C LEU A 100 -2.77 -15.81 1.49
N VAL A 101 -3.63 -15.27 0.63
CA VAL A 101 -3.24 -14.87 -0.72
C VAL A 101 -2.17 -13.79 -0.70
N ALA A 102 -2.30 -12.78 0.17
CA ALA A 102 -1.30 -11.73 0.31
C ALA A 102 0.05 -12.29 0.80
N TYR A 103 0.03 -13.21 1.76
CA TYR A 103 1.21 -13.89 2.27
C TYR A 103 1.91 -14.73 1.18
N GLU A 104 1.16 -15.53 0.41
CA GLU A 104 1.72 -16.32 -0.70
C GLU A 104 2.30 -15.45 -1.81
N LEU A 105 1.63 -14.34 -2.14
CA LEU A 105 2.16 -13.36 -3.10
C LEU A 105 3.43 -12.69 -2.57
N ALA A 106 3.50 -12.38 -1.28
CA ALA A 106 4.71 -11.84 -0.66
C ALA A 106 5.87 -12.85 -0.69
N LEU A 107 5.59 -14.13 -0.38
CA LEU A 107 6.58 -15.21 -0.49
C LEU A 107 7.08 -15.40 -1.92
N LEU A 108 6.17 -15.41 -2.90
CA LEU A 108 6.52 -15.51 -4.30
C LEU A 108 7.33 -14.30 -4.75
N SER A 109 6.93 -13.09 -4.35
CA SER A 109 7.68 -11.86 -4.63
C SER A 109 9.07 -11.92 -4.03
N ASN A 110 9.23 -12.39 -2.79
CA ASN A 110 10.53 -12.52 -2.14
C ASN A 110 11.40 -13.55 -2.82
N ARG A 111 10.85 -14.71 -3.21
CA ARG A 111 11.59 -15.72 -3.99
C ARG A 111 11.96 -15.23 -5.37
N LEU A 112 11.10 -14.45 -6.02
CA LEU A 112 11.44 -13.80 -7.29
C LEU A 112 12.54 -12.76 -7.06
N ILE A 113 12.51 -11.97 -5.99
CA ILE A 113 13.61 -11.05 -5.67
C ILE A 113 14.91 -11.83 -5.37
N GLU A 114 14.86 -12.96 -4.67
CA GLU A 114 16.04 -13.80 -4.41
C GLU A 114 16.59 -14.41 -5.70
N VAL A 115 15.72 -14.86 -6.62
CA VAL A 115 16.12 -15.48 -7.90
C VAL A 115 16.53 -14.45 -8.95
N LEU A 116 15.93 -13.25 -8.95
CA LEU A 116 16.14 -12.19 -9.94
C LEU A 116 17.03 -11.05 -9.42
N GLY A 117 17.35 -11.02 -8.13
CA GLY A 117 18.00 -9.90 -7.43
C GLY A 117 19.43 -10.19 -6.97
N GLU A 118 19.98 -11.37 -7.24
CA GLU A 118 21.44 -11.50 -7.34
C GLU A 118 21.87 -10.88 -8.67
N ASP A 119 22.22 -9.59 -8.63
CA ASP A 119 22.90 -8.93 -9.74
C ASP A 119 24.26 -9.62 -9.92
N PRO A 120 24.49 -10.33 -11.04
CA PRO A 120 25.68 -11.17 -11.23
C PRO A 120 26.99 -10.38 -11.16
N VAL A 121 26.91 -9.09 -11.48
CA VAL A 121 28.04 -8.18 -11.45
C VAL A 121 28.30 -7.78 -10.01
N LEU A 122 27.28 -7.36 -9.25
CA LEU A 122 27.43 -7.05 -7.82
C LEU A 122 27.84 -8.29 -7.00
N ALA A 123 27.26 -9.45 -7.29
CA ALA A 123 27.65 -10.74 -6.68
C ALA A 123 29.07 -11.17 -7.05
N SER A 124 29.63 -10.68 -8.17
CA SER A 124 31.05 -10.90 -8.50
C SER A 124 31.98 -9.93 -7.78
N LEU A 125 31.47 -8.78 -7.34
CA LEU A 125 32.21 -7.77 -6.59
C LEU A 125 32.27 -8.07 -5.10
N ASP A 126 31.23 -8.67 -4.52
CA ASP A 126 31.20 -9.18 -3.15
C ASP A 126 32.03 -10.48 -3.05
N VAL A 127 33.33 -10.34 -2.74
CA VAL A 127 34.28 -11.46 -2.77
C VAL A 127 34.19 -12.29 -1.49
N ASP A 128 33.90 -11.64 -0.36
CA ASP A 128 33.82 -12.32 0.93
C ASP A 128 32.40 -12.80 1.30
N ASN A 129 31.41 -12.49 0.45
CA ASN A 129 30.00 -12.89 0.55
C ASN A 129 29.37 -12.41 1.87
N ASP A 130 29.69 -11.18 2.28
CA ASP A 130 29.11 -10.55 3.47
C ASP A 130 27.85 -9.71 3.18
N ASP A 131 27.33 -9.79 1.95
CA ASP A 131 26.17 -9.07 1.41
C ASP A 131 26.38 -7.53 1.33
N MET A 132 27.62 -7.05 1.49
CA MET A 132 28.02 -5.65 1.37
C MET A 132 29.14 -5.51 0.34
N ILE A 133 29.26 -4.33 -0.30
CA ILE A 133 30.42 -4.05 -1.16
C ILE A 133 31.29 -3.00 -0.49
N SER A 134 32.50 -3.41 -0.11
CA SER A 134 33.51 -2.54 0.49
C SER A 134 34.31 -1.76 -0.56
N VAL A 135 34.94 -0.66 -0.14
CA VAL A 135 35.87 0.11 -1.00
C VAL A 135 37.03 -0.75 -1.52
N GLU A 136 37.47 -1.76 -0.78
CA GLU A 136 38.56 -2.64 -1.21
C GLU A 136 38.10 -3.60 -2.32
N GLU A 137 36.85 -4.06 -2.27
CA GLU A 137 36.23 -4.87 -3.33
C GLU A 137 35.98 -4.06 -4.60
N ILE A 138 35.55 -2.80 -4.46
CA ILE A 138 35.43 -1.86 -5.59
C ILE A 138 36.79 -1.63 -6.25
N ARG A 139 37.87 -1.53 -5.47
CA ARG A 139 39.24 -1.34 -6.01
C ARG A 139 39.79 -2.57 -6.71
N ASN A 140 39.30 -3.76 -6.38
CA ASN A 140 39.66 -5.02 -7.03
C ASN A 140 38.61 -5.48 -8.04
N ALA A 141 37.62 -4.62 -8.35
CA ALA A 141 36.55 -4.89 -9.30
C ALA A 141 37.08 -5.27 -10.68
N ASP A 142 38.17 -4.65 -11.12
CA ASP A 142 38.84 -4.96 -12.39
C ASP A 142 39.17 -6.44 -12.55
N LYS A 143 39.64 -7.11 -11.49
CA LYS A 143 39.98 -8.53 -11.50
C LYS A 143 38.76 -9.42 -11.42
N SER A 144 37.77 -9.06 -10.61
CA SER A 144 36.53 -9.83 -10.45
C SER A 144 35.67 -9.78 -11.73
N LEU A 145 35.55 -8.59 -12.32
CA LEU A 145 34.78 -8.33 -13.55
C LEU A 145 35.47 -8.88 -14.81
N ALA A 146 36.80 -8.93 -14.84
CA ALA A 146 37.54 -9.60 -15.92
C ALA A 146 37.22 -11.11 -16.01
N THR A 147 36.63 -11.71 -14.98
CA THR A 147 36.16 -13.11 -15.06
C THR A 147 34.84 -13.28 -15.79
N LEU A 148 34.13 -12.18 -16.10
CA LEU A 148 32.87 -12.15 -16.84
C LEU A 148 33.11 -11.90 -18.33
N ASP A 149 34.15 -11.14 -18.70
CA ASP A 149 34.62 -10.90 -20.07
C ASP A 149 35.16 -12.22 -20.65
N THR A 150 34.29 -12.95 -21.33
CA THR A 150 34.56 -14.33 -21.76
C THR A 150 35.16 -14.34 -23.16
N ASP A 151 34.82 -13.35 -23.98
CA ASP A 151 35.39 -13.21 -25.32
C ASP A 151 36.70 -12.39 -25.37
N GLY A 152 37.03 -11.72 -24.26
CA GLY A 152 38.30 -11.02 -24.04
C GLY A 152 38.39 -9.70 -24.82
N ASP A 153 37.25 -9.11 -25.20
CA ASP A 153 37.22 -7.87 -25.98
C ASP A 153 37.39 -6.60 -25.14
N GLY A 154 37.47 -6.74 -23.81
CA GLY A 154 37.62 -5.65 -22.87
C GLY A 154 36.32 -4.86 -22.63
N LYS A 155 35.17 -5.47 -22.88
CA LYS A 155 33.84 -4.96 -22.55
C LYS A 155 33.05 -6.06 -21.87
N LEU A 156 31.96 -5.66 -21.21
CA LEU A 156 30.98 -6.61 -20.70
C LEU A 156 29.68 -6.41 -21.46
N SER A 157 29.41 -7.33 -22.38
CA SER A 157 28.13 -7.40 -23.08
C SER A 157 27.02 -7.91 -22.16
N ASN A 158 25.77 -7.59 -22.51
CA ASN A 158 24.61 -8.14 -21.82
C ASN A 158 24.63 -9.67 -21.83
N GLU A 159 25.07 -10.29 -22.93
CA GLU A 159 25.19 -11.73 -23.06
C GLU A 159 26.21 -12.34 -22.09
N GLU A 160 27.36 -11.70 -21.86
CA GLU A 160 28.39 -12.18 -20.92
C GLU A 160 27.97 -12.01 -19.47
N ILE A 161 27.32 -10.88 -19.16
CA ILE A 161 26.68 -10.63 -17.86
C ILE A 161 25.59 -11.69 -17.61
N MET A 162 24.77 -11.99 -18.62
CA MET A 162 23.69 -12.97 -18.54
C MET A 162 24.17 -14.43 -18.53
N ALA A 163 25.32 -14.75 -19.14
CA ALA A 163 25.81 -16.12 -19.24
C ALA A 163 26.23 -16.71 -17.88
N LYS A 164 26.62 -15.87 -16.90
CA LYS A 164 26.84 -16.29 -15.51
C LYS A 164 25.61 -16.14 -14.61
N ALA A 165 24.55 -15.48 -15.09
CA ALA A 165 23.32 -15.20 -14.35
C ALA A 165 22.22 -16.23 -14.64
N LYS A 166 21.61 -16.82 -13.62
CA LYS A 166 20.31 -17.48 -13.81
C LYS A 166 19.20 -16.42 -13.81
N LEU A 167 18.75 -16.04 -15.02
CA LEU A 167 17.40 -15.52 -15.34
C LEU A 167 17.06 -14.07 -14.92
N PHE A 168 16.91 -13.20 -15.93
CA PHE A 168 16.26 -11.85 -16.02
C PHE A 168 15.89 -11.02 -14.76
N GLY A 169 16.31 -9.74 -14.77
CA GLY A 169 15.59 -8.62 -14.18
C GLY A 169 16.24 -7.27 -14.52
N ALA A 170 15.59 -6.43 -15.34
CA ALA A 170 16.13 -5.17 -15.90
C ALA A 170 16.14 -3.97 -14.92
N ASP A 171 16.42 -4.20 -13.64
CA ASP A 171 16.64 -3.16 -12.62
C ASP A 171 17.91 -3.48 -11.81
N SER A 172 18.93 -3.97 -12.51
CA SER A 172 20.29 -4.20 -11.99
C SER A 172 20.94 -2.88 -11.55
N GLY A 173 21.71 -2.90 -10.46
CA GLY A 173 22.50 -1.77 -9.96
C GLY A 173 23.51 -1.23 -10.99
N LEU A 174 23.68 -1.96 -12.09
CA LEU A 174 24.41 -1.61 -13.30
C LEU A 174 24.02 -0.28 -13.95
N VAL A 175 22.82 0.27 -13.70
CA VAL A 175 22.44 1.61 -14.20
C VAL A 175 23.37 2.71 -13.65
N ALA A 176 24.02 2.47 -12.51
CA ALA A 176 24.99 3.43 -11.96
C ALA A 176 26.37 3.39 -12.64
N LEU A 177 26.70 2.29 -13.33
CA LEU A 177 27.99 2.09 -14.00
C LEU A 177 27.92 2.39 -15.50
N ASP A 178 26.80 2.07 -16.16
CA ASP A 178 26.51 2.48 -17.54
C ASP A 178 26.09 3.95 -17.59
N VAL A 179 27.08 4.84 -17.49
CA VAL A 179 26.90 6.30 -17.48
C VAL A 179 26.26 6.78 -18.77
N ASN A 180 26.64 6.17 -19.89
CA ASN A 180 26.26 6.64 -21.21
C ASN A 180 24.91 6.04 -21.70
N LYS A 181 24.43 4.99 -21.02
CA LYS A 181 23.16 4.29 -21.24
C LYS A 181 23.06 3.57 -22.59
N ASP A 182 24.18 3.07 -23.10
CA ASP A 182 24.23 2.28 -24.33
C ASP A 182 23.95 0.79 -24.10
N GLY A 183 23.83 0.37 -22.83
CA GLY A 183 23.54 -1.01 -22.45
C GLY A 183 24.75 -1.93 -22.46
N VAL A 184 25.97 -1.39 -22.51
CA VAL A 184 27.25 -2.11 -22.42
C VAL A 184 28.13 -1.41 -21.39
N ILE A 185 28.87 -2.18 -20.58
CA ILE A 185 29.81 -1.60 -19.61
C ILE A 185 31.22 -1.66 -20.19
N SER A 186 31.81 -0.50 -20.43
CA SER A 186 33.18 -0.37 -20.92
C SER A 186 34.23 -0.39 -19.80
N ILE A 187 35.49 -0.71 -20.13
CA ILE A 187 36.63 -0.57 -19.21
C ILE A 187 36.74 0.85 -18.64
N GLU A 188 36.42 1.89 -19.43
CA GLU A 188 36.46 3.27 -18.96
C GLU A 188 35.40 3.55 -17.90
N GLU A 189 34.21 2.97 -18.02
CA GLU A 189 33.14 3.06 -17.02
C GLU A 189 33.49 2.29 -15.75
N ILE A 190 34.13 1.12 -15.86
CA ILE A 190 34.64 0.33 -14.73
C ILE A 190 35.74 1.11 -13.99
N GLN A 191 36.67 1.72 -14.70
CA GLN A 191 37.75 2.51 -14.10
C GLN A 191 37.23 3.78 -13.40
N ASN A 192 36.10 4.31 -13.84
CA ASN A 192 35.44 5.46 -13.21
C ASN A 192 34.36 5.04 -12.19
N ALA A 193 34.15 3.75 -11.97
CA ALA A 193 33.13 3.21 -11.08
C ALA A 193 33.26 3.74 -9.65
N GLU A 194 34.48 3.85 -9.10
CA GLU A 194 34.71 4.40 -7.76
C GLU A 194 34.09 5.79 -7.60
N LYS A 195 34.21 6.65 -8.63
CA LYS A 195 33.66 8.01 -8.60
C LYS A 195 32.13 8.03 -8.71
N ASN A 196 31.54 7.08 -9.44
CA ASN A 196 30.09 6.99 -9.65
C ASN A 196 29.38 6.28 -8.50
N LEU A 197 30.00 5.24 -7.94
CA LEU A 197 29.49 4.45 -6.81
C LEU A 197 29.53 5.22 -5.49
N VAL A 198 30.51 6.12 -5.30
CA VAL A 198 30.51 7.07 -4.16
C VAL A 198 29.27 7.97 -4.14
N THR A 199 28.58 8.18 -5.27
CA THR A 199 27.33 8.94 -5.27
C THR A 199 26.12 8.17 -4.71
N LEU A 200 26.25 6.86 -4.55
CA LEU A 200 25.23 5.99 -3.96
C LEU A 200 25.40 5.81 -2.45
N ASP A 201 26.61 6.01 -1.91
CA ASP A 201 26.94 6.02 -0.48
C ASP A 201 26.32 7.28 0.17
N LYS A 202 25.10 7.12 0.69
CA LYS A 202 24.30 8.24 1.19
C LYS A 202 24.69 8.64 2.60
N ASP A 203 25.15 7.68 3.40
CA ASP A 203 25.51 7.91 4.79
C ASP A 203 27.02 8.18 5.00
N ASN A 204 27.82 8.06 3.93
CA ASN A 204 29.26 8.31 3.86
C ASN A 204 30.05 7.42 4.82
N ASP A 205 29.60 6.18 5.04
CA ASP A 205 30.31 5.22 5.88
C ASP A 205 31.44 4.49 5.12
N GLY A 206 31.55 4.72 3.81
CA GLY A 206 32.57 4.12 2.95
C GLY A 206 32.26 2.67 2.57
N LYS A 207 31.00 2.25 2.67
CA LYS A 207 30.47 0.98 2.19
C LYS A 207 29.21 1.27 1.37
N LEU A 208 28.83 0.32 0.51
CA LEU A 208 27.53 0.34 -0.12
C LEU A 208 26.69 -0.79 0.46
N SER A 209 25.66 -0.40 1.21
CA SER A 209 24.68 -1.34 1.75
C SER A 209 23.66 -1.75 0.69
N GLY A 210 23.01 -2.90 0.89
CA GLY A 210 21.89 -3.31 0.04
C GLY A 210 20.76 -2.27 -0.06
N GLU A 211 20.59 -1.37 0.91
CA GLU A 211 19.60 -0.27 0.86
C GLU A 211 20.05 0.94 0.03
N GLU A 212 21.35 1.11 -0.17
CA GLU A 212 21.94 2.14 -1.03
C GLU A 212 22.06 1.67 -2.47
N MET A 213 22.31 0.37 -2.65
CA MET A 213 22.40 -0.31 -3.93
C MET A 213 21.03 -0.66 -4.54
N THR A 214 20.02 -0.92 -3.70
CA THR A 214 18.65 -1.16 -4.17
C THR A 214 17.79 0.08 -3.98
N THR A 215 16.84 0.30 -4.88
CA THR A 215 15.72 1.22 -4.65
C THR A 215 14.72 0.64 -3.63
N LYS A 216 15.18 -0.05 -2.57
CA LYS A 216 14.29 -0.55 -1.51
C LYS A 216 13.55 0.63 -0.94
N ALA A 217 12.23 0.55 -1.01
CA ALA A 217 11.35 1.63 -0.59
C ALA A 217 11.67 1.98 0.87
N LYS A 218 11.92 3.27 1.13
CA LYS A 218 12.04 3.78 2.50
C LYS A 218 10.90 3.19 3.34
N PRO A 219 11.18 2.64 4.54
CA PRO A 219 10.13 2.19 5.44
C PRO A 219 9.09 3.28 5.58
N GLN A 220 7.80 2.92 5.46
CA GLN A 220 6.73 3.91 5.54
C GLN A 220 6.86 4.67 6.87
N GLU A 221 6.65 5.99 6.88
CA GLU A 221 6.82 6.81 8.09
C GLU A 221 6.04 6.28 9.30
N LEU A 222 4.91 5.62 9.05
CA LEU A 222 4.09 5.00 10.09
C LEU A 222 4.80 3.81 10.76
N VAL A 223 5.56 3.01 10.02
CA VAL A 223 6.31 1.86 10.56
C VAL A 223 7.41 2.34 11.49
N VAL A 224 8.17 3.35 11.06
CA VAL A 224 9.21 4.00 11.88
C VAL A 224 8.60 4.59 13.15
N PHE A 225 7.45 5.23 13.03
CA PHE A 225 6.74 5.81 14.16
C PHE A 225 6.20 4.75 15.14
N ILE A 226 5.64 3.65 14.65
CA ILE A 226 5.19 2.54 15.51
C ILE A 226 6.38 1.94 16.27
N ALA A 227 7.52 1.75 15.61
CA ALA A 227 8.75 1.30 16.26
C ALA A 227 9.19 2.27 17.37
N ASP A 228 9.13 3.59 17.11
CA ASP A 228 9.43 4.63 18.10
C ASP A 228 8.47 4.61 19.31
N LEU A 229 7.17 4.35 19.09
CA LEU A 229 6.21 4.19 20.21
C LEU A 229 6.53 2.97 21.07
N ILE A 230 6.96 1.86 20.45
CA ILE A 230 7.35 0.64 21.18
C ILE A 230 8.62 0.90 22.00
N THR A 231 9.64 1.51 21.41
CA THR A 231 10.90 1.80 22.12
C THR A 231 10.72 2.80 23.26
N LYS A 232 9.77 3.73 23.14
CA LYS A 232 9.40 4.70 24.19
C LYS A 232 8.35 4.17 25.18
N GLU A 233 7.91 2.92 25.05
CA GLU A 233 6.88 2.30 25.89
C GLU A 233 5.53 3.06 25.90
N GLU A 234 5.20 3.75 24.81
CA GLU A 234 3.96 4.52 24.64
C GLU A 234 2.78 3.63 24.19
N TYR A 235 2.50 2.58 24.96
CA TYR A 235 1.49 1.57 24.60
C TYR A 235 0.07 2.12 24.42
N GLY A 236 -0.26 3.24 25.08
CA GLY A 236 -1.56 3.91 24.91
C GLY A 236 -1.74 4.49 23.50
N ALA A 237 -0.70 5.14 22.97
CA ALA A 237 -0.71 5.66 21.60
C ALA A 237 -0.71 4.50 20.59
N LEU A 238 0.10 3.46 20.83
CA LEU A 238 0.12 2.27 19.99
C LEU A 238 -1.27 1.62 19.88
N LEU A 239 -1.92 1.36 21.02
CA LEU A 239 -3.27 0.79 21.06
C LEU A 239 -4.28 1.64 20.29
N PHE A 240 -4.18 2.97 20.41
CA PHE A 240 -5.02 3.88 19.66
C PHE A 240 -4.86 3.70 18.14
N PHE A 241 -3.63 3.71 17.62
CA PHE A 241 -3.39 3.56 16.18
C PHE A 241 -3.83 2.18 15.66
N VAL A 242 -3.59 1.12 16.43
CA VAL A 242 -4.06 -0.24 16.09
C VAL A 242 -5.59 -0.29 16.01
N LEU A 243 -6.30 0.25 17.01
CA LEU A 243 -7.77 0.29 16.99
C LEU A 243 -8.32 1.13 15.83
N MET A 244 -7.66 2.25 15.52
CA MET A 244 -8.03 3.06 14.36
C MET A 244 -7.89 2.29 13.05
N ALA A 245 -6.77 1.60 12.84
CA ALA A 245 -6.50 0.87 11.61
C ALA A 245 -7.34 -0.42 11.46
N VAL A 246 -7.60 -1.15 12.56
CA VAL A 246 -8.23 -2.47 12.53
C VAL A 246 -9.75 -2.40 12.70
N VAL A 247 -10.26 -1.37 13.39
CA VAL A 247 -11.70 -1.28 13.72
C VAL A 247 -12.34 -0.06 13.07
N VAL A 248 -11.83 1.13 13.37
CA VAL A 248 -12.52 2.37 12.99
C VAL A 248 -12.44 2.63 11.48
N ALA A 249 -11.27 2.47 10.88
CA ALA A 249 -11.06 2.66 9.45
C ALA A 249 -11.90 1.68 8.60
N PRO A 250 -11.86 0.35 8.82
CA PRO A 250 -12.73 -0.57 8.10
C PRO A 250 -14.21 -0.23 8.21
N ILE A 251 -14.70 0.15 9.39
CA ILE A 251 -16.11 0.56 9.55
C ILE A 251 -16.42 1.80 8.72
N ALA A 252 -15.63 2.86 8.86
CA ALA A 252 -15.85 4.13 8.16
C ALA A 252 -15.76 3.96 6.63
N GLU A 253 -14.75 3.25 6.17
CA GLU A 253 -14.50 3.02 4.75
C GLU A 253 -15.57 2.12 4.12
N GLU A 254 -15.97 1.03 4.78
CA GLU A 254 -17.04 0.19 4.26
C GLU A 254 -18.39 0.91 4.21
N LEU A 255 -18.70 1.75 5.19
CA LEU A 255 -19.91 2.59 5.16
C LEU A 255 -19.90 3.54 3.95
N LEU A 256 -18.77 4.22 3.71
CA LEU A 256 -18.64 5.17 2.60
C LEU A 256 -18.63 4.46 1.24
N PHE A 257 -17.72 3.49 1.04
CA PHE A 257 -17.50 2.87 -0.26
C PHE A 257 -18.58 1.85 -0.62
N ARG A 258 -18.90 0.93 0.29
CA ARG A 258 -19.82 -0.19 0.00
C ARG A 258 -21.24 0.14 0.43
N GLY A 259 -21.41 0.90 1.51
CA GLY A 259 -22.71 1.31 2.00
C GLY A 259 -23.37 2.41 1.16
N ILE A 260 -22.58 3.32 0.60
CA ILE A 260 -23.11 4.51 -0.08
C ILE A 260 -22.66 4.58 -1.54
N LEU A 261 -21.35 4.71 -1.81
CA LEU A 261 -20.84 5.06 -3.13
C LEU A 261 -21.13 3.96 -4.17
N TYR A 262 -20.85 2.71 -3.83
CA TYR A 262 -21.10 1.56 -4.69
C TYR A 262 -22.60 1.41 -5.04
N PRO A 263 -23.54 1.36 -4.06
CA PRO A 263 -24.96 1.34 -4.34
C PRO A 263 -25.45 2.56 -5.09
N ALA A 264 -24.86 3.74 -4.87
CA ALA A 264 -25.22 4.97 -5.55
C ALA A 264 -25.01 4.89 -7.06
N ILE A 265 -23.77 4.60 -7.46
CA ILE A 265 -23.40 4.48 -8.87
C ILE A 265 -24.18 3.33 -9.53
N LYS A 266 -24.37 2.23 -8.81
CA LYS A 266 -25.10 1.07 -9.31
C LYS A 266 -26.59 1.37 -9.56
N GLN A 267 -27.27 2.04 -8.63
CA GLN A 267 -28.71 2.34 -8.75
C GLN A 267 -29.02 3.43 -9.78
N ILE A 268 -28.05 4.30 -10.11
CA ILE A 268 -28.19 5.28 -11.21
C ILE A 268 -28.05 4.60 -12.59
N GLY A 269 -27.68 3.32 -12.64
CA GLY A 269 -27.65 2.53 -13.89
C GLY A 269 -26.25 2.23 -14.43
N HIS A 270 -25.19 2.48 -13.65
CA HIS A 270 -23.81 2.26 -14.07
C HIS A 270 -23.10 1.15 -13.26
N PRO A 271 -23.57 -0.11 -13.30
CA PRO A 271 -23.04 -1.18 -12.44
C PRO A 271 -21.56 -1.49 -12.68
N ARG A 272 -21.06 -1.39 -13.91
CA ARG A 272 -19.63 -1.60 -14.22
C ARG A 272 -18.76 -0.51 -13.61
N LEU A 273 -19.21 0.74 -13.70
CA LEU A 273 -18.53 1.88 -13.08
C LEU A 273 -18.58 1.77 -11.55
N ALA A 274 -19.68 1.27 -10.98
CA ALA A 274 -19.77 1.02 -9.55
C ALA A 274 -18.68 0.04 -9.10
N VAL A 275 -18.54 -1.11 -9.78
CA VAL A 275 -17.53 -2.11 -9.41
C VAL A 275 -16.11 -1.59 -9.61
N ILE A 276 -15.77 -1.15 -10.83
CA ILE A 276 -14.39 -0.79 -11.19
C ILE A 276 -14.01 0.57 -10.58
N GLY A 277 -14.88 1.56 -10.74
CA GLY A 277 -14.62 2.93 -10.29
C GLY A 277 -14.46 3.04 -8.78
N THR A 278 -15.31 2.37 -7.99
CA THR A 278 -15.18 2.44 -6.53
C THR A 278 -14.01 1.62 -5.99
N ALA A 279 -13.63 0.52 -6.65
CA ALA A 279 -12.43 -0.25 -6.29
C ALA A 279 -11.14 0.54 -6.56
N LEU A 280 -11.03 1.18 -7.72
CA LEU A 280 -9.88 2.04 -8.06
C LEU A 280 -9.82 3.27 -7.15
N LEU A 281 -10.98 3.89 -6.87
CA LEU A 281 -11.04 5.03 -5.96
C LEU A 281 -10.58 4.63 -4.55
N PHE A 282 -11.02 3.47 -4.05
CA PHE A 282 -10.58 2.96 -2.76
C PHE A 282 -9.04 2.82 -2.71
N ALA A 283 -8.43 2.20 -3.72
CA ALA A 283 -6.98 2.06 -3.79
C ALA A 283 -6.25 3.42 -3.90
N LEU A 284 -6.79 4.36 -4.68
CA LEU A 284 -6.19 5.68 -4.87
C LEU A 284 -6.17 6.51 -3.58
N PHE A 285 -7.18 6.37 -2.71
CA PHE A 285 -7.25 7.06 -1.42
C PHE A 285 -6.13 6.67 -0.46
N HIS A 286 -5.43 5.57 -0.71
CA HIS A 286 -4.30 5.11 0.10
C HIS A 286 -2.95 5.69 -0.34
N VAL A 287 -2.91 6.47 -1.44
CA VAL A 287 -1.75 7.27 -1.91
C VAL A 287 -0.44 6.48 -2.04
N ASN A 288 -0.51 5.15 -2.23
CA ASN A 288 0.66 4.29 -2.37
C ASN A 288 0.52 3.48 -3.67
N LEU A 289 1.36 3.82 -4.66
CA LEU A 289 1.31 3.18 -5.97
C LEU A 289 1.72 1.71 -5.93
N LEU A 290 2.61 1.34 -4.99
CA LEU A 290 3.06 -0.04 -4.81
C LEU A 290 1.93 -0.95 -4.32
N THR A 291 1.08 -0.44 -3.42
CA THR A 291 -0.08 -1.18 -2.92
C THR A 291 -1.35 -0.96 -3.75
N PHE A 292 -1.32 -0.10 -4.78
CA PHE A 292 -2.50 0.24 -5.57
C PHE A 292 -3.16 -1.00 -6.20
N ALA A 293 -2.37 -1.87 -6.83
CA ALA A 293 -2.88 -3.07 -7.47
C ALA A 293 -3.49 -4.05 -6.46
N SER A 294 -2.79 -4.30 -5.34
CA SER A 294 -3.28 -5.21 -4.29
C SER A 294 -4.54 -4.67 -3.60
N LEU A 295 -4.58 -3.38 -3.26
CA LEU A 295 -5.75 -2.73 -2.67
C LEU A 295 -6.94 -2.69 -3.63
N THR A 296 -6.71 -2.57 -4.94
CA THR A 296 -7.78 -2.69 -5.95
C THR A 296 -8.40 -4.09 -5.92
N VAL A 297 -7.58 -5.14 -5.84
CA VAL A 297 -8.06 -6.52 -5.76
C VAL A 297 -8.83 -6.77 -4.47
N VAL A 298 -8.29 -6.34 -3.32
CA VAL A 298 -9.00 -6.40 -2.03
C VAL A 298 -10.35 -5.70 -2.15
N ALA A 299 -10.38 -4.50 -2.75
CA ALA A 299 -11.60 -3.74 -2.89
C ALA A 299 -12.66 -4.44 -3.76
N LEU A 300 -12.25 -5.10 -4.84
CA LEU A 300 -13.13 -5.92 -5.69
C LEU A 300 -13.70 -7.12 -4.92
N VAL A 301 -12.88 -7.80 -4.11
CA VAL A 301 -13.33 -8.93 -3.29
C VAL A 301 -14.37 -8.47 -2.27
N LEU A 302 -14.17 -7.34 -1.61
CA LEU A 302 -15.13 -6.76 -0.67
C LEU A 302 -16.44 -6.35 -1.35
N ILE A 303 -16.39 -5.82 -2.58
CA ILE A 303 -17.59 -5.54 -3.39
C ILE A 303 -18.36 -6.83 -3.69
N VAL A 304 -17.68 -7.90 -4.11
CA VAL A 304 -18.31 -9.21 -4.38
C VAL A 304 -18.92 -9.79 -3.11
N LEU A 305 -18.26 -9.63 -1.97
CA LEU A 305 -18.78 -10.08 -0.69
C LEU A 305 -20.06 -9.33 -0.34
N TYR A 306 -20.06 -8.00 -0.48
CA TYR A 306 -21.23 -7.16 -0.24
C TYR A 306 -22.39 -7.46 -1.21
N GLU A 307 -22.11 -7.66 -2.50
CA GLU A 307 -23.08 -8.07 -3.54
C GLU A 307 -23.83 -9.36 -3.18
N LYS A 308 -23.12 -10.30 -2.56
CA LYS A 308 -23.64 -11.63 -2.23
C LYS A 308 -24.41 -11.64 -0.91
N THR A 309 -23.98 -10.85 0.07
CA THR A 309 -24.59 -10.83 1.39
C THR A 309 -25.72 -9.81 1.50
N ASP A 310 -25.62 -8.71 0.75
CA ASP A 310 -26.42 -7.50 0.90
C ASP A 310 -26.41 -7.02 2.36
N ASN A 311 -25.22 -7.07 2.99
CA ASN A 311 -25.00 -6.76 4.39
C ASN A 311 -23.54 -6.36 4.61
N LEU A 312 -23.31 -5.15 5.16
CA LEU A 312 -21.98 -4.61 5.40
C LEU A 312 -21.17 -5.33 6.49
N ILE A 313 -21.79 -6.14 7.35
CA ILE A 313 -21.04 -6.90 8.36
C ILE A 313 -19.98 -7.78 7.71
N ALA A 314 -20.30 -8.42 6.59
CA ALA A 314 -19.36 -9.32 5.92
C ALA A 314 -18.08 -8.61 5.41
N PRO A 315 -18.17 -7.54 4.58
CA PRO A 315 -16.98 -6.82 4.15
C PRO A 315 -16.27 -6.10 5.30
N ILE A 316 -16.97 -5.56 6.31
CA ILE A 316 -16.31 -4.94 7.49
C ILE A 316 -15.40 -5.94 8.19
N ILE A 317 -15.88 -7.15 8.46
CA ILE A 317 -15.08 -8.18 9.13
C ILE A 317 -13.93 -8.66 8.26
N ALA A 318 -14.16 -8.90 6.96
CA ALA A 318 -13.10 -9.30 6.05
C ALA A 318 -11.99 -8.24 5.96
N HIS A 319 -12.37 -6.97 5.89
CA HIS A 319 -11.45 -5.84 5.85
C HIS A 319 -10.68 -5.68 7.17
N ALA A 320 -11.35 -5.77 8.32
CA ALA A 320 -10.69 -5.71 9.63
C ALA A 320 -9.64 -6.82 9.81
N ILE A 321 -9.91 -8.04 9.36
CA ILE A 321 -8.94 -9.15 9.41
C ILE A 321 -7.75 -8.87 8.51
N PHE A 322 -7.99 -8.40 7.29
CA PHE A 322 -6.93 -8.03 6.36
C PHE A 322 -6.05 -6.90 6.92
N ASN A 323 -6.65 -5.89 7.56
CA ASN A 323 -5.87 -4.83 8.21
C ASN A 323 -5.10 -5.35 9.42
N THR A 324 -5.65 -6.30 10.17
CA THR A 324 -4.95 -6.90 11.32
C THR A 324 -3.64 -7.55 10.89
N SER A 325 -3.61 -8.28 9.77
CA SER A 325 -2.36 -8.91 9.29
C SER A 325 -1.32 -7.92 8.78
N ASN A 326 -1.74 -6.70 8.41
CA ASN A 326 -0.84 -5.66 7.92
C ASN A 326 -0.28 -4.78 9.05
N VAL A 327 -0.88 -4.87 10.25
CA VAL A 327 -0.48 -4.11 11.45
C VAL A 327 0.24 -5.00 12.47
N ALA A 328 0.03 -6.32 12.44
CA ALA A 328 0.71 -7.32 13.25
C ALA A 328 2.09 -7.69 12.68
#